data_AF-A0A8T5EMM2-F1
#
_entry.id   AF-A0A8T5EMM2-F1
#
_cell.length_a   1.000
_cell.length_b   1.000
_cell.length_c   1.000
_cell.angle_alpha   90.00
_cell.angle_beta   90.00
_cell.angle_gamma   90.00
#
_symmetry.space_group_name_H-M   'P 1'
#
loop_
_entity.id
_entity.type
_entity.pdbx_description
1 polymer ?
#
loop_
_entity_poly.entity_id
_entity_poly.type
_entity_poly.pdbx_seq_one_letter_code
_entity_poly.pdbx_strand_id
1 'polypeptide(L)'
;MTKTTKKKIISFSLIIFGLLVLITGIMMVQTGFATFDDDEPRVGLYIGGIFTIIGGVFLTVGGIIFLNFDGLKKKVLRTAGQIADAVEEERIQQKK
;
A
#
# COMPACT_ATOMS: atom_id res chain seq x y z
N MET A 1 -4.15 7.00 -27.48
CA MET A 1 -4.43 6.66 -26.05
C MET A 1 -5.44 7.64 -25.47
N THR A 2 -6.56 7.17 -24.92
CA THR A 2 -7.63 8.03 -24.38
C THR A 2 -7.26 8.63 -23.01
N LYS A 3 -7.86 9.78 -22.65
CA LYS A 3 -7.62 10.47 -21.35
C LYS A 3 -7.85 9.56 -20.14
N THR A 4 -8.83 8.66 -20.21
CA THR A 4 -9.17 7.71 -19.15
C THR A 4 -8.10 6.63 -18.97
N THR A 5 -7.56 6.08 -20.06
CA THR A 5 -6.46 5.10 -19.99
C THR A 5 -5.19 5.74 -19.41
N LYS A 6 -4.88 7.01 -19.76
CA LYS A 6 -3.72 7.72 -19.18
C LYS A 6 -3.84 7.88 -17.67
N LYS A 7 -5.01 8.30 -17.16
CA LYS A 7 -5.22 8.46 -15.71
C LYS A 7 -5.11 7.13 -14.95
N LYS A 8 -5.59 6.01 -15.52
CA LYS A 8 -5.46 4.67 -14.93
C LYS A 8 -3.99 4.26 -14.78
N ILE A 9 -3.19 4.45 -15.83
CA ILE A 9 -1.76 4.11 -15.79
C ILE A 9 -1.03 4.97 -14.76
N ILE A 10 -1.29 6.27 -14.72
CA ILE A 10 -0.66 7.18 -13.74
C ILE A 10 -1.00 6.76 -12.30
N SER A 11 -2.26 6.41 -12.03
CA SER A 11 -2.68 5.93 -10.72
C SER A 11 -2.00 4.62 -10.32
N PHE A 12 -1.89 3.66 -11.24
CA PHE A 12 -1.15 2.42 -11.00
C PHE A 12 0.33 2.67 -10.74
N SER A 13 0.97 3.54 -11.53
CA SER A 13 2.37 3.93 -11.33
C SER A 13 2.58 4.60 -9.98
N LEU A 14 1.67 5.47 -9.54
CA LEU A 14 1.73 6.10 -8.21
C LEU A 14 1.65 5.08 -7.08
N ILE A 15 0.78 4.09 -7.20
CA ILE A 15 0.67 3.00 -6.21
C ILE A 15 1.96 2.18 -6.18
N ILE A 16 2.49 1.78 -7.34
CA ILE A 16 3.71 0.97 -7.42
C ILE A 16 4.91 1.74 -6.85
N PHE A 17 5.10 3.00 -7.23
CA PHE A 17 6.17 3.84 -6.67
C PHE A 17 5.99 4.07 -5.17
N GLY A 18 4.76 4.32 -4.71
CA GLY A 18 4.45 4.46 -3.28
C GLY A 18 4.82 3.21 -2.50
N LEU A 19 4.55 2.02 -3.04
CA LEU A 19 4.89 0.75 -2.40
C LEU A 19 6.41 0.54 -2.31
N LEU A 20 7.15 0.85 -3.38
CA LEU A 20 8.62 0.75 -3.39
C LEU A 20 9.23 1.70 -2.35
N VAL A 21 8.80 2.97 -2.34
CA VAL A 21 9.28 3.98 -1.38
C VAL A 21 8.94 3.59 0.05
N LEU A 22 7.73 3.04 0.29
CA LEU A 22 7.32 2.55 1.60
C LEU A 22 8.21 1.39 2.07
N ILE A 23 8.44 0.38 1.21
CA ILE A 23 9.31 -0.76 1.55
C ILE A 23 10.73 -0.28 1.87
N THR A 24 11.30 0.61 1.06
CA THR A 24 12.62 1.19 1.32
C THR A 24 12.63 1.96 2.65
N GLY A 25 11.59 2.76 2.94
CA GLY A 25 11.44 3.46 4.20
C GLY A 25 11.41 2.51 5.40
N ILE A 26 10.59 1.47 5.34
CA ILE A 26 10.49 0.44 6.38
C ILE A 26 11.83 -0.28 6.56
N MET A 27 12.49 -0.69 5.47
CA MET A 27 13.80 -1.31 5.55
C MET A 27 14.82 -0.42 6.25
N MET A 28 14.88 0.86 5.89
CA MET A 28 15.79 1.83 6.54
C MET A 28 15.48 2.04 8.02
N VAL A 29 14.19 2.06 8.39
CA VAL A 29 13.77 2.11 9.80
C VAL A 29 14.24 0.85 10.53
N GLN A 30 13.99 -0.33 9.97
CA GLN A 30 14.37 -1.62 10.57
C GLN A 30 15.89 -1.77 10.69
N THR A 31 16.67 -1.39 9.66
CA THR A 31 18.13 -1.41 9.73
C THR A 31 18.65 -0.37 10.72
N GLY A 32 18.03 0.81 10.78
CA GLY A 32 18.36 1.83 11.76
C GLY A 32 18.04 1.41 13.20
N PHE A 33 17.04 0.54 13.41
CA PHE A 33 16.79 -0.10 14.71
C PHE A 33 17.73 -1.28 14.99
N ALA A 34 18.39 -1.86 13.99
CA ALA A 34 19.28 -3.01 14.16
C ALA A 34 20.75 -2.62 14.41
N THR A 35 21.15 -1.41 14.02
CA THR A 35 22.52 -0.88 14.12
C THR A 35 22.72 0.04 15.34
N PHE A 36 21.98 -0.15 16.44
CA PHE A 36 22.19 0.65 17.65
C PHE A 36 23.50 0.25 18.34
N ASP A 37 24.58 0.89 17.95
CA ASP A 37 25.65 1.24 18.88
C ASP A 37 25.28 2.59 19.53
N ASP A 38 25.46 2.71 20.84
CA ASP A 38 24.89 3.77 21.70
C ASP A 38 25.32 5.21 21.35
N ASP A 39 26.32 5.40 20.47
CA ASP A 39 26.98 6.69 20.25
C ASP A 39 26.60 7.43 18.94
N GLU A 40 25.93 6.80 17.96
CA GLU A 40 25.61 7.46 16.69
C GLU A 40 24.10 7.61 16.43
N PRO A 41 23.60 8.85 16.31
CA PRO A 41 22.17 9.07 16.27
C PRO A 41 21.61 8.76 14.87
N ARG A 42 20.58 7.91 14.84
CA ARG A 42 19.19 8.25 14.43
C ARG A 42 18.94 8.75 13.00
N VAL A 43 19.96 8.99 12.17
CA VAL A 43 19.82 9.53 10.81
C VAL A 43 19.10 8.51 9.92
N GLY A 44 19.46 7.23 9.99
CA GLY A 44 18.80 6.15 9.26
C GLY A 44 17.32 5.99 9.65
N LEU A 45 17.00 6.12 10.95
CA LEU A 45 15.62 6.10 11.45
C LEU A 45 14.80 7.30 10.98
N TYR A 46 15.38 8.50 11.04
CA TYR A 46 14.72 9.74 10.61
C TYR A 46 14.46 9.75 9.09
N ILE A 47 15.46 9.36 8.30
CA ILE A 47 15.32 9.22 6.84
C ILE A 47 14.32 8.12 6.51
N GLY A 48 14.40 6.96 7.18
CA GLY A 48 13.45 5.87 7.02
C GLY A 48 12.01 6.30 7.33
N GLY A 49 11.81 7.09 8.39
CA GLY A 49 10.52 7.68 8.74
C GLY A 49 9.99 8.61 7.64
N ILE A 50 10.83 9.50 7.10
CA ILE A 50 10.45 10.39 5.99
C ILE A 50 10.03 9.58 4.77
N PHE A 51 10.81 8.57 4.36
CA PHE A 51 10.47 7.71 3.23
C PHE A 51 9.15 6.96 3.46
N THR A 52 8.91 6.51 4.69
CA THR A 52 7.64 5.84 5.04
C THR A 52 6.44 6.78 4.89
N ILE A 53 6.56 8.03 5.34
CA ILE A 53 5.52 9.06 5.19
C ILE A 53 5.27 9.35 3.69
N ILE A 54 6.32 9.55 2.91
CA ILE A 54 6.21 9.83 1.47
C ILE A 54 5.54 8.66 0.75
N GLY A 55 5.96 7.42 1.03
CA GLY A 55 5.34 6.22 0.49
C GLY A 55 3.84 6.14 0.81
N GLY A 56 3.46 6.44 2.06
CA GLY A 56 2.07 6.50 2.50
C GLY A 56 1.23 7.55 1.76
N VAL A 57 1.79 8.74 1.50
CA VAL A 57 1.13 9.79 0.72
C VAL A 57 0.91 9.34 -0.72
N PHE A 58 1.92 8.73 -1.36
CA PHE A 58 1.81 8.21 -2.73
C PHE A 58 0.74 7.12 -2.84
N LEU A 59 0.68 6.20 -1.88
CA LEU A 59 -0.35 5.16 -1.82
C LEU A 59 -1.75 5.74 -1.62
N THR A 60 -1.89 6.75 -0.76
CA THR A 60 -3.18 7.41 -0.50
C THR A 60 -3.70 8.15 -1.74
N VAL A 61 -2.86 8.98 -2.36
CA VAL A 61 -3.23 9.72 -3.59
C VAL A 61 -3.48 8.75 -4.74
N GLY A 62 -2.59 7.78 -4.94
CA GLY A 62 -2.72 6.74 -5.94
C GLY A 62 -4.02 5.94 -5.78
N GLY A 63 -4.35 5.56 -4.54
CA GLY A 63 -5.56 4.84 -4.15
C GLY A 63 -6.85 5.64 -4.36
N ILE A 64 -6.87 6.92 -4.00
CA ILE A 64 -8.04 7.79 -4.27
C ILE A 64 -8.30 7.90 -5.76
N ILE A 65 -7.25 8.11 -6.57
CA ILE A 65 -7.39 8.19 -8.03
C ILE A 65 -7.82 6.83 -8.60
N PHE A 66 -7.31 5.73 -8.05
CA PHE A 66 -7.65 4.36 -8.45
C PHE A 66 -9.12 4.03 -8.17
N LEU A 67 -9.62 4.40 -6.99
CA LEU A 67 -11.00 4.18 -6.57
C LEU A 67 -12.00 5.08 -7.31
N ASN A 68 -11.56 6.20 -7.88
CA ASN A 68 -12.36 7.06 -8.73
C ASN A 68 -12.73 6.42 -10.09
N PHE A 69 -12.21 5.23 -10.40
CA PHE A 69 -12.63 4.47 -11.58
C PHE A 69 -13.74 3.47 -11.25
N ASP A 70 -14.99 3.83 -11.55
CA ASP A 70 -16.19 3.02 -11.23
C ASP A 70 -16.08 1.54 -11.63
N GLY A 71 -15.61 1.26 -12.84
CA GLY A 71 -15.47 -0.13 -13.31
C GLY A 71 -14.42 -0.95 -12.54
N LEU A 72 -13.39 -0.29 -12.02
CA LEU A 72 -12.32 -0.93 -11.26
C LEU A 72 -12.74 -1.11 -9.79
N LYS A 73 -13.30 -0.05 -9.19
CA LYS A 73 -13.88 -0.04 -7.84
C LYS A 73 -14.90 -1.16 -7.68
N LYS A 74 -15.84 -1.29 -8.62
CA LYS A 74 -16.87 -2.34 -8.61
C LYS A 74 -16.27 -3.75 -8.66
N LYS A 75 -15.20 -3.94 -9.44
CA LYS A 75 -14.53 -5.24 -9.57
C LYS A 75 -13.81 -5.62 -8.26
N VAL A 76 -13.08 -4.68 -7.65
CA VAL A 76 -12.39 -4.89 -6.37
C VAL A 76 -13.36 -5.19 -5.24
N LEU A 77 -14.43 -4.40 -5.09
CA LEU A 77 -15.45 -4.63 -4.06
C LEU A 77 -16.14 -5.99 -4.24
N ARG A 78 -16.42 -6.40 -5.48
CA ARG A 78 -17.03 -7.72 -5.74
C ARG A 78 -16.09 -8.84 -5.34
N THR A 79 -14.81 -8.75 -5.69
CA THR A 79 -13.81 -9.76 -5.30
C THR A 79 -13.65 -9.83 -3.78
N ALA A 80 -13.57 -8.70 -3.10
CA ALA A 80 -13.49 -8.67 -1.63
C ALA A 80 -14.74 -9.28 -0.97
N GLY A 81 -15.94 -8.99 -1.51
CA GLY A 81 -17.19 -9.60 -1.06
C GLY A 81 -17.22 -11.11 -1.24
N GLN A 82 -16.77 -11.61 -2.40
CA GLN A 82 -16.69 -13.07 -2.65
C GLN A 82 -15.72 -13.77 -1.69
N ILE A 83 -14.60 -13.13 -1.35
CA ILE A 83 -13.66 -13.68 -0.37
C ILE A 83 -14.30 -13.69 1.03
N ALA A 84 -14.98 -12.62 1.41
CA ALA A 84 -15.67 -12.54 2.70
C ALA A 84 -16.78 -13.59 2.82
N ASP A 85 -17.59 -13.78 1.78
CA ASP A 85 -18.64 -14.79 1.74
C ASP A 85 -18.06 -16.21 1.86
N ALA A 86 -16.98 -16.51 1.11
CA ALA A 86 -16.31 -17.80 1.21
C ALA A 86 -15.75 -18.08 2.63
N VAL A 87 -15.16 -17.06 3.26
CA VAL A 87 -14.66 -17.18 4.65
C VAL A 87 -15.80 -17.42 5.64
N GLU A 88 -16.96 -16.77 5.46
CA GLU A 88 -18.12 -16.98 6.33
C GLU A 88 -18.75 -18.37 6.13
N GLU A 89 -18.82 -18.86 4.89
CA GLU A 89 -19.27 -20.22 4.61
C GLU A 89 -18.36 -21.28 5.25
N GLU A 90 -17.04 -21.11 5.19
CA GLU A 90 -16.08 -21.98 5.90
C GLU A 90 -16.28 -21.93 7.43
N ARG A 91 -16.55 -20.75 7.99
CA ARG A 91 -16.82 -20.58 9.44
C ARG A 91 -18.09 -21.27 9.88
N ILE A 92 -19.14 -21.26 9.05
CA ILE A 92 -20.41 -21.95 9.32
C ILE A 92 -20.22 -23.47 9.20
N GLN A 93 -19.45 -23.94 8.22
CA GLN A 93 -19.16 -25.37 8.08
C GLN A 93 -18.30 -25.93 9.22
N GLN A 94 -17.32 -25.18 9.73
CA GLN A 94 -16.51 -25.61 10.88
C GLN A 94 -17.28 -25.62 12.21
N LYS A 95 -18.42 -24.93 12.28
CA LYS A 95 -19.31 -24.92 13.46
C LYS A 95 -20.39 -26.00 13.42
N LYS A 96 -20.54 -26.71 12.29
CA LYS A 96 -21.42 -27.87 12.14
C LYS A 96 -20.65 -29.16 12.43
#